data_AF-A0A4R4G2A3-F1
#
_entry.id   AF-A0A4R4G2A3-F1
#
_cell.length_a   1.000
_cell.length_b   1.000
_cell.length_c   1.000
_cell.angle_alpha   90.00
_cell.angle_beta   90.00
_cell.angle_gamma   90.00
#
_symmetry.space_group_name_H-M   'P 1'
#
loop_
_entity.id
_entity.type
_entity.pdbx_description
1 polymer ?
#
loop_
_entity_poly.entity_id
_entity_poly.type
_entity_poly.pdbx_seq_one_letter_code
_entity_poly.pdbx_strand_id
1 'polypeptide(L)'
;MSLTFLHPEFFAWMLPPTLALFYFWQTQKPFALRWLSAEVLEKLRPPATTMGLKARNRLFLIAAIALIAAMAQPVAVDSLRTFDAPLKIVVAIETGNDDATLERSKRLGSDLIGRLAGAEIAIAAFDTRIYRVSPLTDDVALLRYLMGHLPRTDKLSDTGGIGERIARKTACDAVIVVSGAYGAKNSGTVLHVSDSSDIAATEAALESLARERTLKNHIPLFFYPLGLALLLIWIALSSMSPRRSVSVAAAVTILGSIPSHSEAGVFDFWVLHEAQGAYERGEYAQSAALFERYRLNHDSPHVRYNIANALYKAGRYREARRWYERAVSGDPVLEARRRFNLEVTRTRIGERENPDKAAPKEVARQGETKRNPSGVLGETGGFTTPLYPLD
;
A
#
# COMPACT_ATOMS: atom_id res chain seq x y z
N MET A 1 -10.89 -7.80 0.84
CA MET A 1 -11.35 -6.73 1.75
C MET A 1 -12.01 -7.29 2.99
N SER A 2 -11.32 -7.18 4.12
CA SER A 2 -11.87 -7.36 5.47
C SER A 2 -12.17 -5.98 6.08
N LEU A 3 -13.36 -5.79 6.63
CA LEU A 3 -13.72 -4.59 7.38
C LEU A 3 -13.28 -4.76 8.84
N THR A 4 -12.55 -3.78 9.37
CA THR A 4 -12.17 -3.73 10.78
C THR A 4 -12.31 -2.32 11.34
N PHE A 5 -12.14 -2.15 12.65
CA PHE A 5 -12.14 -0.86 13.34
C PHE A 5 -10.76 -0.60 13.92
N LEU A 6 -10.25 0.63 13.77
CA LEU A 6 -8.99 1.02 14.41
C LEU A 6 -9.14 1.21 15.92
N HIS A 7 -10.31 1.70 16.35
CA HIS A 7 -10.58 2.02 17.74
C HIS A 7 -11.87 1.34 18.24
N PRO A 8 -11.95 0.00 18.26
CA PRO A 8 -13.15 -0.71 18.72
C PRO A 8 -13.50 -0.43 20.18
N GLU A 9 -12.55 0.04 20.99
CA GLU A 9 -12.75 0.45 22.38
C GLU A 9 -13.81 1.54 22.56
N PHE A 10 -14.04 2.39 21.55
CA PHE A 10 -15.12 3.40 21.60
C PHE A 10 -16.49 2.77 21.78
N PHE A 11 -16.74 1.59 21.23
CA PHE A 11 -18.02 0.90 21.46
C PHE A 11 -18.18 0.53 22.94
N ALA A 12 -17.13 0.03 23.58
CA ALA A 12 -17.18 -0.33 24.99
C ALA A 12 -17.35 0.90 25.90
N TRP A 13 -16.68 2.01 25.59
CA TRP A 13 -16.71 3.21 26.42
C TRP A 13 -17.96 4.08 26.21
N MET A 14 -18.43 4.22 24.97
CA MET A 14 -19.47 5.19 24.64
C MET A 14 -20.86 4.58 24.48
N LEU A 15 -20.96 3.32 24.07
CA LEU A 15 -22.27 2.70 23.80
C LEU A 15 -23.11 2.50 25.09
N PRO A 16 -22.57 1.94 26.19
CA PRO A 16 -23.33 1.80 27.44
C PRO A 16 -23.85 3.12 28.03
N PRO A 17 -23.04 4.19 28.23
CA PRO A 17 -23.55 5.44 28.78
C PRO A 17 -24.53 6.14 27.83
N THR A 18 -24.35 6.03 26.50
CA THR A 18 -25.29 6.58 25.53
C THR A 18 -26.65 5.87 25.62
N LEU A 19 -26.66 4.53 25.68
CA LEU A 19 -27.91 3.78 25.85
C LEU A 19 -28.59 4.11 27.18
N ALA A 20 -27.83 4.21 28.27
CA ALA A 20 -28.36 4.60 29.58
C ALA A 20 -28.98 6.00 29.55
N LEU A 21 -28.28 6.99 28.95
CA LEU A 21 -28.78 8.34 28.78
C LEU A 21 -30.10 8.36 28.00
N PHE A 22 -30.17 7.68 26.86
CA PHE A 22 -31.39 7.63 26.06
C PHE A 22 -32.53 6.87 26.74
N TYR A 23 -32.23 5.83 27.53
CA TYR A 23 -33.21 5.13 28.35
C TYR A 23 -33.81 6.06 29.42
N PHE A 24 -32.96 6.73 30.20
CA PHE A 24 -33.43 7.67 31.22
C PHE A 24 -34.19 8.84 30.59
N TRP A 25 -33.69 9.41 29.50
CA TRP A 25 -34.33 10.52 28.79
C TRP A 25 -35.73 10.14 28.25
N GLN A 26 -35.91 8.92 27.76
CA GLN A 26 -37.22 8.44 27.28
C GLN A 26 -38.19 8.08 28.41
N THR A 27 -37.69 7.68 29.57
CA THR A 27 -38.51 7.28 30.72
C THR A 27 -38.85 8.43 31.67
N GLN A 28 -38.27 9.62 31.48
CA GLN A 28 -38.59 10.79 32.30
C GLN A 28 -40.06 11.17 32.14
N LYS A 29 -40.78 11.21 33.26
CA LYS A 29 -42.14 11.74 33.32
C LYS A 29 -42.07 13.26 33.17
N PRO A 30 -42.97 13.88 32.37
CA PRO A 30 -43.03 15.33 32.28
C PRO A 30 -43.26 15.91 33.68
N PHE A 31 -42.56 16.99 34.01
CA PHE A 31 -42.80 17.73 35.25
C PHE A 31 -44.24 18.23 35.23
N ALA A 32 -45.11 17.57 36.00
CA ALA A 32 -46.51 17.96 36.09
C ALA A 32 -46.58 19.28 36.86
N LEU A 33 -46.83 20.37 36.14
CA LEU A 33 -47.15 21.67 36.72
C LEU A 33 -48.50 21.50 37.46
N ARG A 34 -48.45 21.15 38.74
CA ARG A 34 -49.63 20.90 39.61
C ARG A 34 -50.61 22.10 39.67
N TRP A 35 -50.23 23.24 39.12
CA TRP A 35 -50.94 24.52 39.14
C TRP A 35 -51.57 24.90 37.78
N LEU A 36 -51.36 24.13 36.71
CA LEU A 36 -52.05 24.32 35.42
C LEU A 36 -53.10 23.24 35.18
N SER A 37 -54.30 23.64 34.76
CA SER A 37 -55.32 22.70 34.30
C SER A 37 -54.94 22.10 32.94
N ALA A 38 -55.42 20.87 32.67
CA ALA A 38 -55.13 20.16 31.43
C ALA A 38 -55.56 20.94 30.17
N GLU A 39 -56.66 21.69 30.25
CA GLU A 39 -57.20 22.50 29.16
C GLU A 39 -56.32 23.71 28.80
N VAL A 40 -55.75 24.38 29.81
CA VAL A 40 -54.82 25.51 29.58
C VAL A 40 -53.51 24.98 28.99
N LEU A 41 -53.03 23.83 29.46
CA LEU A 41 -51.85 23.19 28.93
C LEU A 41 -52.02 22.77 27.46
N GLU A 42 -53.21 22.33 27.07
CA GLU A 42 -53.52 21.96 25.69
C GLU A 42 -53.55 23.20 24.76
N LYS A 43 -54.14 24.30 25.21
CA LYS A 43 -54.17 25.57 24.44
C LYS A 43 -52.79 26.23 24.31
N LEU A 44 -51.88 25.97 25.24
CA LEU A 44 -50.49 26.47 25.21
C LEU A 44 -49.55 25.55 24.42
N ARG A 45 -49.99 24.35 23.99
CA ARG A 45 -49.12 23.44 23.23
C ARG A 45 -48.90 23.99 21.82
N PRO A 46 -47.66 23.94 21.31
CA PRO A 46 -47.38 24.28 19.92
C PRO A 46 -48.12 23.32 18.97
N PRO A 47 -48.43 23.77 17.74
CA PRO A 47 -49.12 22.95 16.74
C PRO A 47 -48.37 21.64 16.46
N ALA A 48 -49.12 20.61 16.09
CA ALA A 48 -48.57 19.28 15.83
C ALA A 48 -47.43 19.33 14.80
N THR A 49 -46.24 18.91 15.21
CA THR A 49 -45.10 18.71 14.32
C THR A 49 -45.32 17.46 13.46
N THR A 50 -44.70 17.42 12.28
CA THR A 50 -44.74 16.26 11.37
C THR A 50 -44.20 14.98 12.00
N MET A 51 -43.23 15.08 12.92
CA MET A 51 -42.64 13.95 13.63
C MET A 51 -42.93 14.00 15.13
N GLY A 52 -43.39 12.87 15.68
CA GLY A 52 -43.60 12.72 17.12
C GLY A 52 -42.29 12.58 17.90
N LEU A 53 -42.30 12.99 19.17
CA LEU A 53 -41.12 12.99 20.05
C LEU A 53 -40.41 11.62 20.12
N LYS A 54 -41.16 10.52 20.17
CA LYS A 54 -40.60 9.16 20.19
C LYS A 54 -39.83 8.82 18.90
N ALA A 55 -40.33 9.25 17.74
CA ALA A 55 -39.65 9.01 16.47
C ALA A 55 -38.36 9.84 16.38
N ARG A 56 -38.42 11.11 16.80
CA ARG A 56 -37.25 12.00 16.86
C ARG A 56 -36.15 11.46 17.79
N ASN A 57 -36.53 11.00 18.98
CA ASN A 57 -35.58 10.43 19.94
C ASN A 57 -34.93 9.14 19.42
N ARG A 58 -35.66 8.31 18.66
CA ARG A 58 -35.08 7.15 17.96
C ARG A 58 -34.05 7.57 16.90
N LEU A 59 -34.33 8.61 16.12
CA LEU A 59 -33.38 9.13 15.13
C LEU A 59 -32.10 9.65 15.80
N PHE A 60 -32.22 10.40 16.91
CA PHE A 60 -31.05 10.85 17.66
C PHE A 60 -30.25 9.70 18.25
N LEU A 61 -30.90 8.62 18.70
CA LEU A 61 -30.20 7.43 19.19
C LEU A 61 -29.42 6.74 18.06
N ILE A 62 -30.05 6.53 16.90
CA ILE A 62 -29.38 5.92 15.74
C ILE A 62 -28.21 6.81 15.27
N ALA A 63 -28.41 8.13 15.24
CA ALA A 63 -27.35 9.07 14.90
C ALA A 63 -26.18 9.03 15.90
N ALA A 64 -26.46 8.92 17.20
CA ALA A 64 -25.43 8.79 18.22
C ALA A 64 -24.63 7.48 18.06
N ILE A 65 -25.29 6.35 17.77
CA ILE A 65 -24.61 5.08 17.49
C ILE A 65 -23.76 5.19 16.22
N ALA A 66 -24.27 5.82 15.17
CA ALA A 66 -23.50 6.07 13.96
C ALA A 66 -22.29 6.98 14.22
N LEU A 67 -22.41 7.99 15.08
CA LEU A 67 -21.29 8.83 15.49
C LEU A 67 -20.23 8.04 16.28
N ILE A 68 -20.65 7.16 17.20
CA ILE A 68 -19.74 6.23 17.90
C ILE A 68 -19.03 5.31 16.90
N ALA A 69 -19.76 4.78 15.91
CA ALA A 69 -19.16 3.98 14.85
C ALA A 69 -18.17 4.80 14.01
N ALA A 70 -18.43 6.08 13.74
CA ALA A 70 -17.48 6.96 13.07
C ALA A 70 -16.21 7.18 13.90
N MET A 71 -16.34 7.38 15.22
CA MET A 71 -15.21 7.52 16.15
C MET A 71 -14.39 6.22 16.28
N ALA A 72 -15.04 5.06 16.18
CA ALA A 72 -14.35 3.77 16.14
C ALA A 72 -13.52 3.57 14.86
N GLN A 73 -13.63 4.50 13.89
CA GLN A 73 -12.90 4.53 12.62
C GLN A 73 -12.97 3.19 11.87
N PRO A 74 -14.08 2.90 11.18
CA PRO A 74 -14.16 1.74 10.32
C PRO A 74 -13.16 1.92 9.18
N VAL A 75 -12.47 0.85 8.86
CA VAL A 75 -11.46 0.82 7.82
C VAL A 75 -11.65 -0.44 6.97
N ALA A 76 -11.53 -0.27 5.65
CA ALA A 76 -11.37 -1.41 4.76
C ALA A 76 -9.89 -1.74 4.71
N VAL A 77 -9.55 -2.92 5.23
CA VAL A 77 -8.23 -3.52 5.04
C VAL A 77 -8.39 -4.52 3.92
N ASP A 78 -7.73 -4.28 2.80
CA ASP A 78 -7.77 -5.27 1.73
C ASP A 78 -6.79 -6.40 2.03
N SER A 79 -7.28 -7.49 2.61
CA SER A 79 -6.47 -8.68 2.92
C SER A 79 -5.87 -9.35 1.68
N LEU A 80 -6.34 -9.00 0.47
CA LEU A 80 -5.81 -9.47 -0.81
C LEU A 80 -4.93 -8.42 -1.52
N ARG A 81 -4.92 -7.19 -0.99
CA ARG A 81 -4.03 -6.11 -1.39
C ARG A 81 -3.42 -5.54 -0.12
N THR A 82 -2.46 -6.26 0.44
CA THR A 82 -1.30 -5.58 1.01
C THR A 82 -0.96 -4.46 0.04
N PHE A 83 -1.02 -3.21 0.47
CA PHE A 83 -0.42 -2.14 -0.29
C PHE A 83 1.04 -2.54 -0.47
N ASP A 84 1.33 -3.04 -1.68
CA ASP A 84 2.63 -3.46 -2.22
C ASP A 84 3.49 -2.21 -2.46
N ALA A 85 3.54 -1.31 -1.49
CA ALA A 85 4.68 -0.45 -1.36
C ALA A 85 5.65 -1.28 -0.52
N PRO A 86 6.54 -2.06 -1.17
CA PRO A 86 7.43 -2.95 -0.47
C PRO A 86 8.18 -2.19 0.62
N LEU A 87 8.51 -2.88 1.72
CA LEU A 87 9.30 -2.30 2.80
C LEU A 87 10.57 -1.69 2.20
N LYS A 88 10.80 -0.39 2.43
CA LYS A 88 11.99 0.30 1.92
C LYS A 88 13.11 0.11 2.90
N ILE A 89 14.05 -0.76 2.56
CA ILE A 89 15.14 -1.18 3.44
C ILE A 89 16.46 -0.71 2.86
N VAL A 90 17.31 -0.12 3.70
CA VAL A 90 18.71 0.13 3.32
C VAL A 90 19.59 -0.91 4.00
N VAL A 91 20.22 -1.77 3.21
CA VAL A 91 21.26 -2.69 3.69
C VAL A 91 22.60 -1.99 3.58
N ALA A 92 23.18 -1.64 4.72
CA ALA A 92 24.46 -0.96 4.84
C ALA A 92 25.56 -1.99 5.19
N ILE A 93 26.57 -2.14 4.34
CA ILE A 93 27.67 -3.09 4.57
C ILE A 93 29.00 -2.38 4.82
N GLU A 94 29.74 -2.89 5.80
CA GLU A 94 31.08 -2.41 6.12
C GLU A 94 32.12 -2.88 5.08
N THR A 95 32.91 -1.95 4.51
CA THR A 95 33.97 -2.29 3.54
C THR A 95 35.39 -2.05 4.03
N GLY A 96 35.55 -1.33 5.13
CA GLY A 96 36.85 -0.94 5.70
C GLY A 96 37.45 -1.94 6.67
N ASN A 97 37.03 -3.20 6.63
CA ASN A 97 37.54 -4.26 7.52
C ASN A 97 38.53 -5.17 6.78
N ASP A 98 39.05 -6.21 7.44
CA ASP A 98 39.89 -7.23 6.77
C ASP A 98 39.09 -8.02 5.71
N ASP A 99 39.81 -8.61 4.75
CA ASP A 99 39.19 -9.32 3.62
C ASP A 99 38.30 -10.50 4.06
N ALA A 100 38.68 -11.22 5.12
CA ALA A 100 37.90 -12.37 5.60
C ALA A 100 36.59 -11.91 6.25
N THR A 101 36.62 -10.81 7.01
CA THR A 101 35.43 -10.20 7.60
C THR A 101 34.52 -9.61 6.53
N LEU A 102 35.07 -8.94 5.52
CA LEU A 102 34.29 -8.43 4.39
C LEU A 102 33.59 -9.56 3.63
N GLU A 103 34.30 -10.64 3.30
CA GLU A 103 33.72 -11.80 2.61
C GLU A 103 32.62 -12.47 3.45
N ARG A 104 32.76 -12.50 4.78
CA ARG A 104 31.68 -12.96 5.68
C ARG A 104 30.47 -12.02 5.64
N SER A 105 30.68 -10.71 5.74
CA SER A 105 29.62 -9.71 5.68
C SER A 105 28.88 -9.73 4.33
N LYS A 106 29.58 -9.93 3.21
CA LYS A 106 28.97 -10.08 1.89
C LYS A 106 28.06 -11.31 1.81
N ARG A 107 28.50 -12.45 2.38
CA ARG A 107 27.70 -13.67 2.44
C ARG A 107 26.46 -13.47 3.31
N LEU A 108 26.62 -12.88 4.50
CA LEU A 108 25.51 -12.57 5.40
C LEU A 108 24.51 -11.60 4.76
N GLY A 109 25.00 -10.50 4.16
CA GLY A 109 24.17 -9.54 3.44
C GLY A 109 23.44 -10.18 2.26
N SER A 110 24.09 -11.08 1.53
CA SER A 110 23.47 -11.80 0.41
C SER A 110 22.41 -12.82 0.87
N ASP A 111 22.62 -13.50 1.99
CA ASP A 111 21.62 -14.38 2.60
C ASP A 111 20.40 -13.59 3.06
N LEU A 112 20.64 -12.50 3.80
CA LEU A 112 19.59 -11.57 4.25
C LEU A 112 18.77 -11.03 3.06
N ILE A 113 19.41 -10.49 2.02
CA ILE A 113 18.71 -9.98 0.82
C ILE A 113 17.85 -11.08 0.17
N GLY A 114 18.30 -12.33 0.19
CA GLY A 114 17.51 -13.45 -0.34
C GLY A 114 16.26 -13.78 0.47
N ARG A 115 16.28 -13.54 1.79
CA ARG A 115 15.14 -13.78 2.69
C ARG A 115 14.17 -12.62 2.77
N LEU A 116 14.64 -11.40 2.50
CA LEU A 116 13.82 -10.19 2.42
C LEU A 116 13.06 -10.06 1.08
N ALA A 117 12.61 -11.18 0.51
CA ALA A 117 11.87 -11.19 -0.75
C ALA A 117 10.56 -10.41 -0.59
N GLY A 118 10.30 -9.47 -1.51
CA GLY A 118 9.15 -8.56 -1.43
C GLY A 118 9.44 -7.21 -0.75
N ALA A 119 10.69 -6.93 -0.36
CA ALA A 119 11.13 -5.61 0.07
C ALA A 119 11.85 -4.85 -1.07
N GLU A 120 11.80 -3.52 -1.04
CA GLU A 120 12.59 -2.64 -1.89
C GLU A 120 13.89 -2.36 -1.13
N ILE A 121 15.00 -2.90 -1.63
CA ILE A 121 16.27 -2.85 -0.93
C ILE A 121 17.22 -1.93 -1.68
N ALA A 122 17.83 -0.99 -0.96
CA ALA A 122 18.98 -0.23 -1.39
C ALA A 122 20.23 -0.78 -0.71
N ILE A 123 21.35 -0.83 -1.44
CA ILE A 123 22.64 -1.18 -0.84
C ILE A 123 23.43 0.10 -0.63
N ALA A 124 23.83 0.33 0.61
CA ALA A 124 24.85 1.29 0.98
C ALA A 124 26.09 0.54 1.43
N ALA A 125 27.26 1.09 1.16
CA ALA A 125 28.50 0.59 1.71
C ALA A 125 29.19 1.72 2.46
N PHE A 126 30.01 1.37 3.44
CA PHE A 126 30.64 2.37 4.29
C PHE A 126 32.05 1.99 4.75
N ASP A 127 32.87 3.03 4.86
CA ASP A 127 34.16 3.04 5.53
C ASP A 127 34.16 4.20 6.57
N THR A 128 35.01 5.21 6.40
CA THR A 128 34.89 6.57 6.96
C THR A 128 33.73 7.39 6.39
N ARG A 129 33.18 7.00 5.23
CA ARG A 129 32.09 7.67 4.51
C ARG A 129 31.04 6.64 4.10
N ILE A 130 29.81 7.12 3.89
CA ILE A 130 28.71 6.30 3.37
C ILE A 130 28.59 6.58 1.88
N TYR A 131 28.54 5.53 1.07
CA TYR A 131 28.34 5.63 -0.36
C TYR A 131 27.23 4.68 -0.83
N ARG A 132 26.46 5.14 -1.82
CA ARG A 132 25.32 4.39 -2.36
C ARG A 132 25.81 3.44 -3.44
N VAL A 133 25.58 2.14 -3.24
CA VAL A 133 25.92 1.06 -4.18
C VAL A 133 24.74 0.80 -5.11
N SER A 134 23.52 0.76 -4.56
CA SER A 134 22.27 0.58 -5.31
C SER A 134 21.18 1.52 -4.80
N PRO A 135 20.32 2.08 -5.67
CA PRO A 135 19.04 2.63 -5.24
C PRO A 135 18.10 1.52 -4.73
N LEU A 136 16.95 1.92 -4.16
CA LEU A 136 15.88 1.00 -3.78
C LEU A 136 15.41 0.22 -5.01
N THR A 137 15.41 -1.11 -4.91
CA THR A 137 14.93 -2.01 -5.95
C THR A 137 14.49 -3.33 -5.32
N ASP A 138 13.53 -4.00 -5.93
CA ASP A 138 13.08 -5.35 -5.58
C ASP A 138 13.88 -6.45 -6.32
N ASP A 139 14.83 -6.08 -7.17
CA ASP A 139 15.68 -7.01 -7.93
C ASP A 139 16.74 -7.66 -7.03
N VAL A 140 16.34 -8.74 -6.35
CA VAL A 140 17.17 -9.56 -5.46
C VAL A 140 18.42 -10.08 -6.18
N ALA A 141 18.33 -10.42 -7.48
CA ALA A 141 19.46 -10.96 -8.23
C ALA A 141 20.54 -9.89 -8.45
N LEU A 142 20.13 -8.69 -8.87
CA LEU A 142 21.02 -7.54 -9.00
C LEU A 142 21.67 -7.18 -7.67
N LEU A 143 20.88 -7.12 -6.59
CA LEU A 143 21.36 -6.77 -5.27
C LEU A 143 22.41 -7.77 -4.75
N ARG A 144 22.17 -9.08 -4.90
CA ARG A 144 23.14 -10.11 -4.51
C ARG A 144 24.41 -10.05 -5.37
N TYR A 145 24.28 -9.77 -6.67
CA TYR A 145 25.43 -9.58 -7.56
C TYR A 145 26.29 -8.39 -7.10
N LEU A 146 25.68 -7.23 -6.85
CA LEU A 146 26.37 -6.04 -6.36
C LEU A 146 27.03 -6.29 -5.00
N MET A 147 26.31 -6.92 -4.08
CA MET A 147 26.81 -7.26 -2.74
C MET A 147 28.06 -8.15 -2.82
N GLY A 148 28.04 -9.21 -3.63
CA GLY A 148 29.18 -10.13 -3.78
C GLY A 148 30.43 -9.47 -4.37
N HIS A 149 30.26 -8.47 -5.23
CA HIS A 149 31.36 -7.81 -5.95
C HIS A 149 31.82 -6.49 -5.31
N LEU A 150 31.42 -6.19 -4.08
CA LEU A 150 31.86 -4.98 -3.39
C LEU A 150 33.38 -5.02 -3.13
N PRO A 151 34.13 -3.97 -3.53
CA PRO A 151 35.56 -3.90 -3.25
C PRO A 151 35.81 -3.58 -1.77
N ARG A 152 36.92 -4.07 -1.25
CA ARG A 152 37.44 -3.62 0.04
C ARG A 152 37.97 -2.20 -0.08
N THR A 153 37.82 -1.43 0.99
CA THR A 153 38.43 -0.10 1.13
C THR A 153 39.61 -0.16 2.08
N ASP A 154 40.69 0.56 1.78
CA ASP A 154 41.91 0.59 2.60
C ASP A 154 41.76 1.33 3.94
N LYS A 155 40.66 2.06 4.12
CA LYS A 155 40.38 2.83 5.33
C LYS A 155 39.61 1.99 6.33
N LEU A 156 40.05 2.02 7.60
CA LEU A 156 39.29 1.42 8.69
C LEU A 156 37.93 2.13 8.84
N SER A 157 36.86 1.35 8.92
CA SER A 157 35.50 1.88 8.97
C SER A 157 35.23 2.64 10.28
N ASP A 158 34.51 3.75 10.18
CA ASP A 158 33.92 4.42 11.33
C ASP A 158 32.51 3.88 11.56
N THR A 159 32.37 2.99 12.55
CA THR A 159 31.12 2.28 12.83
C THR A 159 30.13 3.08 13.69
N GLY A 160 30.48 4.31 14.09
CA GLY A 160 29.68 5.14 14.99
C GLY A 160 28.42 5.72 14.33
N GLY A 161 27.24 5.29 14.80
CA GLY A 161 25.95 5.90 14.46
C GLY A 161 25.62 5.90 12.96
N ILE A 162 26.16 4.96 12.20
CA ILE A 162 25.94 4.88 10.74
C ILE A 162 24.47 4.66 10.43
N GLY A 163 23.82 3.75 11.16
CA GLY A 163 22.41 3.43 10.95
C GLY A 163 21.53 4.68 11.04
N GLU A 164 21.70 5.49 12.08
CA GLU A 164 20.96 6.75 12.26
C GLU A 164 21.34 7.79 11.21
N ARG A 165 22.61 7.86 10.80
CA ARG A 165 23.06 8.76 9.72
C ARG A 165 22.41 8.40 8.39
N ILE A 166 22.23 7.11 8.09
CA ILE A 166 21.56 6.62 6.88
C ILE A 166 20.07 6.88 6.98
N ALA A 167 19.44 6.54 8.10
CA ALA A 167 18.00 6.73 8.34
C ALA A 167 17.59 8.21 8.24
N ARG A 168 18.44 9.15 8.69
CA ARG A 168 18.18 10.60 8.56
C ARG A 168 18.28 11.13 7.12
N LYS A 169 19.05 10.47 6.26
CA LYS A 169 19.36 10.96 4.89
C LYS A 169 18.56 10.24 3.81
N THR A 170 17.98 9.09 4.13
CA THR A 170 17.31 8.21 3.16
C THR A 170 15.88 7.99 3.62
N ALA A 171 14.91 8.20 2.72
CA ALA A 171 13.52 7.83 2.99
C ALA A 171 13.41 6.29 2.96
N CYS A 172 13.57 5.66 4.12
CA CYS A 172 13.48 4.22 4.31
C CYS A 172 12.71 3.87 5.59
N ASP A 173 12.07 2.72 5.59
CA ASP A 173 11.35 2.17 6.75
C ASP A 173 12.32 1.54 7.76
N ALA A 174 13.41 0.95 7.27
CA ALA A 174 14.44 0.32 8.10
C ALA A 174 15.84 0.44 7.50
N VAL A 175 16.85 0.45 8.37
CA VAL A 175 18.27 0.34 7.99
C VAL A 175 18.85 -0.88 8.66
N ILE A 176 19.43 -1.78 7.87
CA ILE A 176 20.12 -2.98 8.36
C ILE A 176 21.60 -2.80 8.16
N VAL A 177 22.36 -2.76 9.25
CA VAL A 177 23.81 -2.62 9.22
C VAL A 177 24.44 -4.00 9.35
N VAL A 178 25.13 -4.44 8.31
CA VAL A 178 25.88 -5.70 8.27
C VAL A 178 27.35 -5.43 8.55
N SER A 179 27.82 -5.84 9.73
CA SER A 179 29.20 -5.62 10.19
C SER A 179 29.62 -6.72 11.17
N GLY A 180 30.85 -7.22 11.01
CA GLY A 180 31.39 -8.30 11.84
C GLY A 180 31.90 -7.88 13.23
N ALA A 181 31.91 -6.57 13.56
CA ALA A 181 32.59 -6.04 14.75
C ALA A 181 31.66 -5.23 15.69
N TYR A 182 30.36 -5.52 15.70
CA TYR A 182 29.38 -4.68 16.38
C TYR A 182 28.77 -5.33 17.62
N GLY A 183 28.74 -4.58 18.73
CA GLY A 183 28.04 -4.93 19.97
C GLY A 183 26.83 -4.03 20.25
N ALA A 184 26.36 -3.24 19.28
CA ALA A 184 25.20 -2.39 19.52
C ALA A 184 23.89 -3.16 19.40
N LYS A 185 22.92 -2.71 20.19
CA LYS A 185 21.58 -3.29 20.25
C LYS A 185 20.70 -2.66 19.17
N ASN A 186 19.79 -3.47 18.63
CA ASN A 186 18.74 -3.00 17.74
C ASN A 186 17.99 -1.82 18.37
N SER A 187 17.79 -0.74 17.60
CA SER A 187 17.16 0.49 18.06
C SER A 187 16.14 0.95 17.03
N GLY A 188 14.86 0.71 17.32
CA GLY A 188 13.74 1.12 16.48
C GLY A 188 13.87 0.61 15.03
N THR A 189 14.17 1.53 14.11
CA THR A 189 14.30 1.28 12.66
C THR A 189 15.71 0.89 12.23
N VAL A 190 16.71 0.92 13.13
CA VAL A 190 18.09 0.49 12.86
C VAL A 190 18.32 -0.89 13.46
N LEU A 191 18.65 -1.85 12.59
CA LEU A 191 18.88 -3.24 12.92
C LEU A 191 20.34 -3.60 12.62
N HIS A 192 20.95 -4.41 13.47
CA HIS A 192 22.33 -4.83 13.33
C HIS A 192 22.40 -6.34 13.09
N VAL A 193 23.16 -6.74 12.07
CA VAL A 193 23.39 -8.15 11.73
C VAL A 193 24.89 -8.40 11.71
N SER A 194 25.35 -9.20 12.67
CA SER A 194 26.76 -9.57 12.82
C SER A 194 26.99 -11.04 12.50
N ASP A 195 26.00 -11.90 12.81
CA ASP A 195 26.01 -13.32 12.53
C ASP A 195 24.66 -13.79 11.96
N SER A 196 24.66 -15.01 11.43
CA SER A 196 23.49 -15.74 10.97
C SER A 196 22.38 -15.89 12.02
N SER A 197 22.74 -15.90 13.32
CA SER A 197 21.76 -15.95 14.42
C SER A 197 20.89 -14.68 14.50
N ASP A 198 21.40 -13.55 14.04
CA ASP A 198 20.70 -12.25 14.13
C ASP A 198 19.62 -12.10 13.04
N ILE A 199 19.67 -12.94 12.00
CA ILE A 199 18.76 -12.88 10.85
C ILE A 199 17.31 -13.09 11.30
N ALA A 200 17.05 -14.10 12.13
CA ALA A 200 15.70 -14.40 12.60
C ALA A 200 15.10 -13.27 13.44
N ALA A 201 15.92 -12.62 14.29
CA ALA A 201 15.49 -11.47 15.07
C ALA A 201 15.22 -10.24 14.18
N THR A 202 16.02 -10.06 13.13
CA THR A 202 15.87 -8.99 12.13
C THR A 202 14.58 -9.18 11.33
N GLU A 203 14.28 -10.40 10.88
CA GLU A 203 13.03 -10.74 10.19
C GLU A 203 11.81 -10.44 11.07
N ALA A 204 11.81 -10.89 12.34
CA ALA A 204 10.72 -10.61 13.27
C ALA A 204 10.49 -9.11 13.50
N ALA A 205 11.57 -8.32 13.58
CA ALA A 205 11.49 -6.86 13.69
C ALA A 205 10.88 -6.23 12.42
N LEU A 206 11.31 -6.67 11.23
CA LEU A 206 10.77 -6.19 9.96
C LEU A 206 9.29 -6.55 9.78
N GLU A 207 8.85 -7.74 10.20
CA GLU A 207 7.43 -8.10 10.20
C GLU A 207 6.60 -7.19 11.11
N SER A 208 7.15 -6.79 12.26
CA SER A 208 6.47 -5.86 13.16
C SER A 208 6.29 -4.48 12.52
N LEU A 209 7.32 -3.99 11.81
CA LEU A 209 7.29 -2.74 11.04
C LEU A 209 6.31 -2.83 9.85
N ALA A 210 6.29 -3.97 9.15
CA ALA A 210 5.34 -4.24 8.07
C ALA A 210 3.89 -4.16 8.56
N ARG A 211 3.60 -4.78 9.72
CA ARG A 211 2.28 -4.75 10.36
C ARG A 211 1.87 -3.33 10.73
N GLU A 212 2.76 -2.57 11.37
CA GLU A 212 2.49 -1.17 11.73
C GLU A 212 2.21 -0.30 10.50
N ARG A 213 2.98 -0.47 9.42
CA ARG A 213 2.78 0.25 8.16
C ARG A 213 1.47 -0.12 7.48
N THR A 214 1.11 -1.40 7.47
CA THR A 214 -0.16 -1.89 6.91
C THR A 214 -1.35 -1.28 7.64
N LEU A 215 -1.27 -1.14 8.97
CA LEU A 215 -2.31 -0.48 9.75
C LEU A 215 -2.43 1.01 9.43
N LYS A 216 -1.36 1.70 9.03
CA LYS A 216 -1.39 3.11 8.60
C LYS A 216 -1.95 3.29 7.18
N ASN A 217 -1.69 2.34 6.28
CA ASN A 217 -2.17 2.36 4.88
C ASN A 217 -3.55 1.70 4.74
N HIS A 218 -4.55 2.24 5.43
CA HIS A 218 -5.94 1.78 5.33
C HIS A 218 -6.79 2.80 4.58
N ILE A 219 -7.92 2.37 4.00
CA ILE A 219 -8.91 3.30 3.46
C ILE A 219 -9.84 3.71 4.60
N PRO A 220 -9.83 4.97 5.07
CA PRO A 220 -10.72 5.42 6.12
C PRO A 220 -12.16 5.45 5.62
N LEU A 221 -13.06 4.74 6.32
CA LEU A 221 -14.49 4.68 5.99
C LEU A 221 -15.35 5.47 6.97
N PHE A 222 -14.77 6.23 7.91
CA PHE A 222 -15.54 6.93 8.96
C PHE A 222 -16.52 7.97 8.41
N PHE A 223 -16.30 8.48 7.19
CA PHE A 223 -17.18 9.45 6.53
C PHE A 223 -18.59 8.91 6.28
N TYR A 224 -18.75 7.60 6.06
CA TYR A 224 -20.06 6.99 5.82
C TYR A 224 -20.97 7.03 7.06
N PRO A 225 -20.56 6.48 8.23
CA PRO A 225 -21.37 6.60 9.44
C PRO A 225 -21.48 8.04 9.94
N LEU A 226 -20.46 8.89 9.73
CA LEU A 226 -20.55 10.31 10.05
C LEU A 226 -21.60 11.03 9.20
N GLY A 227 -21.60 10.82 7.88
CA GLY A 227 -22.58 11.40 6.97
C GLY A 227 -24.00 10.94 7.30
N LEU A 228 -24.18 9.66 7.63
CA LEU A 228 -25.45 9.12 8.12
C LEU A 228 -25.89 9.82 9.42
N ALA A 229 -25.00 9.98 10.39
CA ALA A 229 -25.31 10.66 11.65
C ALA A 229 -25.77 12.11 11.42
N LEU A 230 -25.05 12.87 10.57
CA LEU A 230 -25.40 14.25 10.23
C LEU A 230 -26.76 14.34 9.53
N LEU A 231 -27.03 13.45 8.58
CA LEU A 231 -28.32 13.39 7.89
C LEU A 231 -29.47 13.11 8.87
N LEU A 232 -29.29 12.13 9.77
CA LEU A 232 -30.30 11.76 10.76
C LEU A 232 -30.54 12.88 11.78
N ILE A 233 -29.49 13.57 12.23
CA ILE A 233 -29.60 14.74 13.11
C ILE A 233 -30.35 15.86 12.39
N TRP A 234 -30.05 16.13 11.12
CA TRP A 234 -30.75 17.15 10.35
C TRP A 234 -32.24 16.83 10.20
N ILE A 235 -32.59 15.57 9.90
CA ILE A 235 -34.00 15.12 9.86
C ILE A 235 -34.65 15.24 11.25
N ALA A 236 -33.95 14.89 12.32
CA ALA A 236 -34.47 14.94 13.68
C ALA A 236 -34.67 16.39 14.18
N LEU A 237 -33.79 17.32 13.78
CA LEU A 237 -33.88 18.75 14.11
C LEU A 237 -34.82 19.52 13.20
N SER A 238 -35.18 18.95 12.05
CA SER A 238 -36.13 19.54 11.11
C SER A 238 -37.47 19.76 11.81
N SER A 239 -37.74 21.01 12.15
CA SER A 239 -39.00 21.46 12.75
C SER A 239 -40.08 21.73 11.69
N MET A 240 -40.02 21.03 10.56
CA MET A 240 -40.95 21.23 9.45
C MET A 240 -42.39 21.01 9.93
N SER A 241 -43.14 22.11 10.00
CA SER A 241 -44.60 22.06 10.04
C SER A 241 -45.07 21.28 8.80
N PRO A 242 -46.25 20.63 8.84
CA PRO A 242 -46.80 19.94 7.67
C PRO A 242 -47.12 20.99 6.58
N ARG A 243 -46.11 21.36 5.79
CA ARG A 243 -46.24 22.16 4.57
C ARG A 243 -46.16 21.20 3.39
N ARG A 244 -46.88 21.56 2.30
CA ARG A 244 -47.04 20.75 1.07
C ARG A 244 -45.71 20.08 0.69
N SER A 245 -45.76 18.76 0.50
CA SER A 245 -44.61 17.93 0.15
C SER A 245 -43.84 18.54 -1.01
N VAL A 246 -42.58 18.92 -0.79
CA VAL A 246 -41.66 19.14 -1.90
C VAL A 246 -41.46 17.76 -2.54
N SER A 247 -41.91 17.60 -3.77
CA SER A 247 -41.77 16.35 -4.51
C SER A 247 -40.29 15.97 -4.55
N VAL A 248 -39.96 14.69 -4.30
CA VAL A 248 -38.61 14.12 -4.38
C VAL A 248 -37.89 14.58 -5.67
N ALA A 249 -38.64 14.73 -6.76
CA ALA A 249 -38.17 15.30 -8.03
C ALA A 249 -37.45 16.65 -7.87
N ALA A 250 -38.00 17.59 -7.11
CA ALA A 250 -37.41 18.93 -6.93
C ALA A 250 -36.10 18.89 -6.13
N ALA A 251 -35.98 17.98 -5.16
CA ALA A 251 -34.72 17.78 -4.43
C ALA A 251 -33.65 17.13 -5.33
N VAL A 252 -34.04 16.19 -6.19
CA VAL A 252 -33.16 15.55 -7.18
C VAL A 252 -32.69 16.57 -8.24
N THR A 253 -33.56 17.47 -8.70
CA THR A 253 -33.19 18.53 -9.66
C THR A 253 -32.13 19.48 -9.09
N ILE A 254 -32.23 19.83 -7.80
CA ILE A 254 -31.24 20.70 -7.14
C ILE A 254 -29.89 19.98 -6.99
N LEU A 255 -29.88 18.71 -6.58
CA LEU A 255 -28.63 17.92 -6.53
C LEU A 255 -28.01 17.69 -7.91
N GLY A 256 -28.83 17.50 -8.95
CA GLY A 256 -28.38 17.29 -10.32
C GLY A 256 -27.85 18.54 -11.03
N SER A 257 -28.03 19.73 -10.45
CA SER A 257 -27.59 21.00 -11.03
C SER A 257 -26.17 21.41 -10.60
N ILE A 258 -25.44 20.54 -9.89
CA ILE A 258 -24.04 20.80 -9.51
C ILE A 258 -23.15 20.60 -10.76
N PRO A 259 -22.53 21.66 -11.31
CA PRO A 259 -21.73 21.54 -12.53
C PRO A 259 -20.52 20.64 -12.28
N SER A 260 -20.49 19.51 -12.98
CA SER A 260 -19.37 18.56 -12.97
C SER A 260 -18.37 18.92 -14.07
N HIS A 261 -17.82 20.14 -14.04
CA HIS A 261 -16.75 20.55 -14.96
C HIS A 261 -15.40 20.37 -14.27
N SER A 262 -14.97 19.12 -14.15
CA SER A 262 -13.56 18.80 -13.93
C SER A 262 -13.26 17.61 -14.83
N GLU A 263 -12.41 17.79 -15.84
CA GLU A 263 -11.88 16.72 -16.69
C GLU A 263 -10.86 15.83 -15.93
N ALA A 264 -11.19 15.51 -14.68
CA ALA A 264 -10.61 14.39 -13.97
C ALA A 264 -11.63 13.27 -14.09
N GLY A 265 -11.31 12.20 -14.82
CA GLY A 265 -12.15 11.02 -14.82
C GLY A 265 -12.28 10.54 -13.37
N VAL A 266 -13.46 10.75 -12.77
CA VAL A 266 -13.76 10.41 -11.36
C VAL A 266 -13.53 8.92 -11.08
N PHE A 267 -13.26 8.12 -12.12
CA PHE A 267 -13.02 6.68 -12.05
C PHE A 267 -11.78 6.22 -12.83
N ASP A 268 -10.83 7.12 -13.18
CA ASP A 268 -9.61 6.71 -13.89
C ASP A 268 -8.72 5.79 -13.04
N PHE A 269 -8.74 5.98 -11.72
CA PHE A 269 -8.12 5.06 -10.76
C PHE A 269 -8.70 3.64 -10.87
N TRP A 270 -9.98 3.51 -11.23
CA TRP A 270 -10.64 2.21 -11.35
C TRP A 270 -10.13 1.45 -12.57
N VAL A 271 -9.91 2.15 -13.69
CA VAL A 271 -9.31 1.58 -14.90
C VAL A 271 -7.88 1.11 -14.62
N LEU A 272 -7.09 1.93 -13.93
CA LEU A 272 -5.72 1.59 -13.54
C LEU A 272 -5.69 0.38 -12.59
N HIS A 273 -6.55 0.37 -11.57
CA HIS A 273 -6.70 -0.71 -10.61
C HIS A 273 -7.11 -2.03 -11.28
N GLU A 274 -8.03 -1.97 -12.26
CA GLU A 274 -8.45 -3.13 -13.04
C GLU A 274 -7.33 -3.61 -13.96
N ALA A 275 -6.53 -2.71 -14.55
CA ALA A 275 -5.37 -3.06 -15.38
C ALA A 275 -4.32 -3.86 -14.60
N GLN A 276 -4.03 -3.41 -13.37
CA GLN A 276 -3.13 -4.09 -12.44
C GLN A 276 -3.71 -5.44 -11.99
N GLY A 277 -4.99 -5.46 -11.58
CA GLY A 277 -5.65 -6.70 -11.16
C GLY A 277 -5.70 -7.76 -12.27
N ALA A 278 -5.96 -7.36 -13.52
CA ALA A 278 -5.90 -8.25 -14.67
C ALA A 278 -4.48 -8.81 -14.88
N TYR A 279 -3.43 -8.01 -14.64
CA TYR A 279 -2.04 -8.49 -14.74
C TYR A 279 -1.74 -9.55 -13.67
N GLU A 280 -2.15 -9.31 -12.43
CA GLU A 280 -1.97 -10.21 -11.29
C GLU A 280 -2.70 -11.54 -11.48
N ARG A 281 -3.91 -11.50 -12.06
CA ARG A 281 -4.69 -12.72 -12.41
C ARG A 281 -4.15 -13.49 -13.61
N GLY A 282 -3.10 -12.99 -14.28
CA GLY A 282 -2.54 -13.60 -15.49
C GLY A 282 -3.32 -13.27 -16.77
N GLU A 283 -4.31 -12.39 -16.70
CA GLU A 283 -5.11 -11.89 -17.82
C GLU A 283 -4.35 -10.80 -18.59
N TYR A 284 -3.13 -11.12 -19.03
CA TYR A 284 -2.16 -10.14 -19.51
C TYR A 284 -2.61 -9.36 -20.75
N ALA A 285 -3.39 -9.97 -21.65
CA ALA A 285 -3.93 -9.30 -22.82
C ALA A 285 -4.97 -8.22 -22.44
N GLN A 286 -5.82 -8.52 -21.44
CA GLN A 286 -6.79 -7.58 -20.89
C GLN A 286 -6.07 -6.45 -20.14
N SER A 287 -5.06 -6.78 -19.33
CA SER A 287 -4.22 -5.80 -18.66
C SER A 287 -3.59 -4.80 -19.64
N ALA A 288 -3.01 -5.29 -20.75
CA ALA A 288 -2.43 -4.43 -21.78
C ALA A 288 -3.48 -3.47 -22.39
N ALA A 289 -4.68 -3.97 -22.69
CA ALA A 289 -5.76 -3.15 -23.24
C ALA A 289 -6.24 -2.07 -22.26
N LEU A 290 -6.33 -2.39 -20.96
CA LEU A 290 -6.71 -1.44 -19.92
C LEU A 290 -5.64 -0.37 -19.71
N PHE A 291 -4.35 -0.75 -19.72
CA PHE A 291 -3.26 0.23 -19.68
C PHE A 291 -3.24 1.12 -20.93
N GLU A 292 -3.52 0.58 -22.12
CA GLU A 292 -3.63 1.37 -23.35
C GLU A 292 -4.79 2.38 -23.27
N ARG A 293 -5.93 1.99 -22.68
CA ARG A 293 -7.06 2.89 -22.43
C ARG A 293 -6.69 3.99 -21.43
N TYR A 294 -6.04 3.62 -20.33
CA TYR A 294 -5.58 4.56 -19.31
C TYR A 294 -4.57 5.58 -19.89
N ARG A 295 -3.66 5.13 -20.76
CA ARG A 295 -2.67 5.96 -21.45
C ARG A 295 -3.29 7.10 -22.29
N LEU A 296 -4.53 6.99 -22.74
CA LEU A 296 -5.16 8.04 -23.56
C LEU A 296 -5.23 9.39 -22.85
N ASN A 297 -5.38 9.36 -21.51
CA ASN A 297 -5.45 10.56 -20.69
C ASN A 297 -4.20 10.74 -19.80
N HIS A 298 -3.44 9.65 -19.56
CA HIS A 298 -2.35 9.61 -18.58
C HIS A 298 -1.04 9.06 -19.18
N ASP A 299 -0.70 9.45 -20.42
CA ASP A 299 0.49 8.91 -21.10
C ASP A 299 1.81 9.29 -20.40
N SER A 300 2.61 8.28 -20.05
CA SER A 300 3.92 8.47 -19.45
C SER A 300 4.87 7.29 -19.80
N PRO A 301 6.20 7.45 -19.65
CA PRO A 301 7.14 6.36 -19.84
C PRO A 301 6.80 5.11 -18.99
N HIS A 302 6.31 5.31 -17.75
CA HIS A 302 5.89 4.24 -16.85
C HIS A 302 4.68 3.47 -17.40
N VAL A 303 3.65 4.17 -17.90
CA VAL A 303 2.46 3.53 -18.49
C VAL A 303 2.86 2.73 -19.73
N ARG A 304 3.72 3.29 -20.60
CA ARG A 304 4.23 2.59 -21.80
C ARG A 304 5.05 1.35 -21.44
N TYR A 305 5.87 1.43 -20.40
CA TYR A 305 6.61 0.29 -19.87
C TYR A 305 5.66 -0.80 -19.32
N ASN A 306 4.58 -0.43 -18.63
CA ASN A 306 3.58 -1.36 -18.12
C ASN A 306 2.80 -2.07 -19.24
N ILE A 307 2.42 -1.33 -20.30
CA ILE A 307 1.85 -1.92 -21.51
C ILE A 307 2.82 -2.96 -22.10
N ALA A 308 4.12 -2.61 -22.18
CA ALA A 308 5.14 -3.52 -22.70
C ALA A 308 5.29 -4.80 -21.85
N ASN A 309 5.29 -4.68 -20.52
CA ASN A 309 5.34 -5.82 -19.60
C ASN A 309 4.11 -6.74 -19.79
N ALA A 310 2.91 -6.17 -19.83
CA ALA A 310 1.67 -6.90 -20.06
C ALA A 310 1.68 -7.64 -21.41
N LEU A 311 2.11 -6.98 -22.49
CA LEU A 311 2.24 -7.60 -23.80
C LEU A 311 3.31 -8.70 -23.84
N TYR A 312 4.43 -8.51 -23.12
CA TYR A 312 5.49 -9.51 -23.01
C TYR A 312 4.97 -10.78 -22.34
N LYS A 313 4.28 -10.65 -21.20
CA LYS A 313 3.67 -11.78 -20.47
C LYS A 313 2.52 -12.43 -21.25
N ALA A 314 1.81 -11.67 -22.07
CA ALA A 314 0.85 -12.20 -23.05
C ALA A 314 1.49 -12.93 -24.25
N GLY A 315 2.83 -13.01 -24.33
CA GLY A 315 3.56 -13.65 -25.43
C GLY A 315 3.57 -12.84 -26.73
N ARG A 316 3.14 -11.57 -26.70
CA ARG A 316 3.08 -10.64 -27.84
C ARG A 316 4.40 -9.85 -27.95
N TYR A 317 5.52 -10.57 -28.09
CA TYR A 317 6.87 -9.99 -27.96
C TYR A 317 7.17 -8.86 -28.95
N ARG A 318 6.71 -8.95 -30.20
CA ARG A 318 6.92 -7.89 -31.20
C ARG A 318 6.25 -6.57 -30.80
N GLU A 319 5.10 -6.65 -30.12
CA GLU A 319 4.36 -5.48 -29.65
C GLU A 319 4.98 -4.92 -28.37
N ALA A 320 5.36 -5.80 -27.44
CA ALA A 320 6.12 -5.44 -26.25
C ALA A 320 7.40 -4.66 -26.63
N ARG A 321 8.15 -5.13 -27.64
CA ARG A 321 9.36 -4.44 -28.14
C ARG A 321 9.06 -2.99 -28.54
N ARG A 322 8.01 -2.76 -29.32
CA ARG A 322 7.62 -1.40 -29.78
C ARG A 322 7.28 -0.49 -28.61
N TRP A 323 6.63 -1.00 -27.57
CA TRP A 323 6.29 -0.22 -26.39
C TRP A 323 7.52 0.05 -25.50
N TYR A 324 8.41 -0.93 -25.29
CA TYR A 324 9.69 -0.69 -24.60
C TYR A 324 10.59 0.32 -25.32
N GLU A 325 10.55 0.39 -26.65
CA GLU A 325 11.28 1.40 -27.44
C GLU A 325 10.70 2.81 -27.27
N ARG A 326 9.40 2.92 -26.93
CA ARG A 326 8.70 4.20 -26.68
C ARG A 326 8.69 4.63 -25.22
N ALA A 327 9.09 3.75 -24.29
CA ALA A 327 9.09 3.98 -22.85
C ALA A 327 10.40 4.61 -22.34
N VAL A 328 11.08 5.43 -23.16
CA VAL A 328 12.34 6.08 -22.79
C VAL A 328 12.07 7.10 -21.67
N SER A 329 12.89 7.06 -20.62
CA SER A 329 12.77 7.93 -19.45
C SER A 329 14.11 8.53 -19.06
N GLY A 330 14.07 9.71 -18.44
CA GLY A 330 15.25 10.29 -17.76
C GLY A 330 15.52 9.68 -16.38
N ASP A 331 14.56 8.91 -15.83
CA ASP A 331 14.77 8.14 -14.60
C ASP A 331 15.76 6.98 -14.86
N PRO A 332 16.94 6.98 -14.21
CA PRO A 332 17.93 5.93 -14.39
C PRO A 332 17.42 4.52 -14.07
N VAL A 333 16.47 4.40 -13.13
CA VAL A 333 15.93 3.09 -12.70
C VAL A 333 15.00 2.54 -13.78
N LEU A 334 14.01 3.32 -14.20
CA LEU A 334 13.12 2.92 -15.30
C LEU A 334 13.91 2.65 -16.58
N GLU A 335 14.90 3.48 -16.92
CA GLU A 335 15.70 3.30 -18.14
C GLU A 335 16.54 2.01 -18.09
N ALA A 336 17.13 1.66 -16.94
CA ALA A 336 17.84 0.40 -16.76
C ALA A 336 16.91 -0.81 -16.92
N ARG A 337 15.73 -0.78 -16.28
CA ARG A 337 14.71 -1.84 -16.40
C ARG A 337 14.20 -2.00 -17.83
N ARG A 338 13.88 -0.88 -18.49
CA ARG A 338 13.45 -0.83 -19.88
C ARG A 338 14.50 -1.43 -20.81
N ARG A 339 15.78 -1.06 -20.67
CA ARG A 339 16.88 -1.61 -21.48
C ARG A 339 17.02 -3.11 -21.30
N PHE A 340 17.03 -3.57 -20.06
CA PHE A 340 17.13 -4.97 -19.73
C PHE A 340 15.96 -5.76 -20.35
N ASN A 341 14.72 -5.33 -20.11
CA ASN A 341 13.54 -6.03 -20.62
C ASN A 341 13.44 -5.98 -22.15
N LEU A 342 13.87 -4.88 -22.77
CA LEU A 342 13.94 -4.76 -24.23
C LEU A 342 14.90 -5.79 -24.81
N GLU A 343 16.07 -5.99 -24.18
CA GLU A 343 17.05 -6.98 -24.62
C GLU A 343 16.51 -8.41 -24.50
N VAL A 344 15.92 -8.75 -23.35
CA VAL A 344 15.25 -10.05 -23.16
C VAL A 344 14.15 -10.26 -24.20
N THR A 345 13.35 -9.23 -24.48
CA THR A 345 12.30 -9.30 -25.49
C THR A 345 12.86 -9.55 -26.89
N ARG A 346 14.00 -8.94 -27.24
CA ARG A 346 14.68 -9.18 -28.52
C ARG A 346 15.18 -10.62 -28.64
N THR A 347 15.77 -11.15 -27.58
CA THR A 347 16.20 -12.56 -27.51
C THR A 347 15.02 -13.51 -27.75
N ARG A 348 13.90 -13.32 -27.04
CA ARG A 348 12.68 -14.13 -27.21
C ARG A 348 12.08 -14.06 -28.62
N ILE A 349 12.17 -12.89 -29.27
CA ILE A 349 11.76 -12.75 -30.69
C ILE A 349 12.68 -13.60 -31.58
N GLY A 350 13.99 -13.51 -31.38
CA GLY A 350 14.97 -14.30 -32.13
C GLY A 350 14.79 -15.81 -31.96
N GLU A 351 14.54 -16.27 -30.73
CA GLU A 351 14.24 -17.68 -30.42
C GLU A 351 13.00 -18.20 -31.16
N ARG A 352 11.93 -17.39 -31.25
CA ARG A 352 10.71 -17.76 -31.98
C ARG A 352 10.88 -17.73 -33.50
N GLU A 353 11.68 -16.81 -34.02
CA GLU A 353 11.87 -16.62 -35.46
C GLU A 353 12.90 -17.58 -36.06
N ASN A 354 13.83 -18.10 -35.24
CA ASN A 354 14.89 -18.98 -35.71
C ASN A 354 15.26 -20.03 -34.64
N PRO A 355 14.39 -21.03 -34.42
CA PRO A 355 14.56 -22.02 -33.35
C PRO A 355 15.87 -22.82 -33.47
N ASP A 356 16.39 -23.01 -34.69
CA ASP A 356 17.64 -23.75 -34.94
C ASP A 356 18.92 -22.95 -34.60
N LYS A 357 18.81 -21.63 -34.40
CA LYS A 357 19.90 -20.77 -33.89
C LYS A 357 19.84 -20.57 -32.38
N ALA A 358 18.82 -21.09 -31.70
CA ALA A 358 18.59 -20.96 -30.27
C ALA A 358 19.41 -21.96 -29.43
N ALA A 359 20.62 -22.32 -29.87
CA ALA A 359 21.57 -22.95 -28.96
C ALA A 359 21.97 -21.91 -27.90
N PRO A 360 21.95 -22.25 -26.60
CA PRO A 360 22.15 -21.25 -25.55
C PRO A 360 23.55 -20.66 -25.67
N LYS A 361 23.64 -19.37 -25.99
CA LYS A 361 24.74 -18.55 -25.46
C LYS A 361 24.44 -18.36 -23.99
N GLU A 362 24.80 -19.38 -23.25
CA GLU A 362 24.87 -19.40 -21.81
C GLU A 362 25.63 -18.15 -21.35
N VAL A 363 24.92 -17.15 -20.84
CA VAL A 363 25.54 -16.18 -19.94
C VAL A 363 26.01 -17.02 -18.76
N ALA A 364 27.33 -17.21 -18.67
CA ALA A 364 28.01 -18.27 -17.96
C ALA A 364 27.32 -18.70 -16.64
N ARG A 365 26.74 -19.90 -16.64
CA ARG A 365 26.34 -20.64 -15.44
C ARG A 365 27.55 -21.44 -14.95
N GLN A 366 27.96 -21.25 -13.71
CA GLN A 366 28.73 -22.27 -12.99
C GLN A 366 28.05 -22.52 -11.63
N GLY A 367 27.61 -23.77 -11.43
CA GLY A 367 27.22 -24.32 -10.13
C GLY A 367 25.76 -24.72 -9.99
N GLU A 368 25.26 -25.62 -10.84
CA GLU A 368 24.04 -26.40 -10.53
C GLU A 368 24.39 -27.63 -9.70
N THR A 369 23.78 -27.80 -8.53
CA THR A 369 23.54 -29.13 -7.95
C THR A 369 22.09 -29.24 -7.50
N LYS A 370 21.35 -30.14 -8.17
CA LYS A 370 19.93 -30.42 -8.00
C LYS A 370 19.63 -31.12 -6.66
N ARG A 371 18.55 -30.72 -5.97
CA ARG A 371 17.58 -31.66 -5.40
C ARG A 371 16.23 -30.98 -5.17
N ASN A 372 15.20 -31.52 -5.81
CA ASN A 372 13.79 -31.37 -5.46
C ASN A 372 13.28 -32.81 -5.21
N PRO A 373 12.34 -33.07 -4.28
CA PRO A 373 10.93 -32.77 -4.58
C PRO A 373 10.04 -32.39 -3.38
N SER A 374 9.12 -31.44 -3.58
CA SER A 374 7.65 -31.63 -3.45
C SER A 374 6.93 -30.43 -4.12
N GLY A 375 5.89 -30.73 -4.92
CA GLY A 375 5.31 -29.87 -5.98
C GLY A 375 4.70 -28.53 -5.51
N VAL A 376 4.66 -27.49 -6.35
CA VAL A 376 4.08 -27.44 -7.70
C VAL A 376 5.03 -26.76 -8.71
N LEU A 377 5.19 -27.39 -9.87
CA LEU A 377 6.01 -26.95 -11.00
C LEU A 377 5.34 -25.82 -11.80
N GLY A 378 6.12 -24.76 -12.02
CA GLY A 378 6.11 -24.00 -13.26
C GLY A 378 7.55 -23.82 -13.71
N GLU A 379 8.01 -24.65 -14.63
CA GLU A 379 9.31 -24.49 -15.29
C GLU A 379 9.31 -23.17 -16.09
N THR A 380 10.09 -22.20 -15.64
CA THR A 380 11.00 -21.37 -16.44
C THR A 380 11.74 -20.47 -15.45
N GLY A 381 13.06 -20.64 -15.34
CA GLY A 381 13.91 -19.60 -14.75
C GLY A 381 13.79 -18.34 -15.62
N GLY A 382 12.93 -17.41 -15.21
CA GLY A 382 12.60 -16.23 -16.00
C GLY A 382 11.81 -15.20 -15.23
N PHE A 383 12.51 -14.13 -14.81
CA PHE A 383 12.03 -12.76 -14.74
C PHE A 383 10.55 -12.55 -14.34
N THR A 384 10.34 -12.11 -13.10
CA THR A 384 9.17 -11.29 -12.74
C THR A 384 9.45 -9.90 -13.29
N THR A 385 8.76 -9.47 -14.34
CA THR A 385 8.72 -8.07 -14.77
C THR A 385 7.55 -7.44 -14.01
N PRO A 386 7.71 -6.95 -12.77
CA PRO A 386 6.63 -6.27 -12.09
C PRO A 386 6.23 -5.03 -12.89
N LEU A 387 4.95 -4.68 -12.83
CA LEU A 387 4.48 -3.40 -13.32
C LEU A 387 5.20 -2.29 -12.52
N TYR A 388 5.57 -1.22 -13.19
CA TYR A 388 6.06 -0.02 -12.54
C TYR A 388 4.91 0.68 -11.82
N PRO A 389 5.11 1.18 -10.59
CA PRO A 389 4.11 1.97 -9.89
C PRO A 389 3.66 3.17 -10.73
N LEU A 390 2.37 3.46 -10.71
CA LEU A 390 1.77 4.64 -11.35
C LEU A 390 1.13 5.44 -10.22
N ASP A 391 1.75 6.57 -9.89
CA ASP A 391 1.31 7.50 -8.84
C ASP A 391 0.12 8.36 -9.28
#